data_AF-A0A813EKE1-F1
#
_entry.id   AF-A0A813EKE1-F1
#
_cell.length_a   1.000
_cell.length_b   1.000
_cell.length_c   1.000
_cell.angle_alpha   90.00
_cell.angle_beta   90.00
_cell.angle_gamma   90.00
#
_symmetry.space_group_name_H-M   'P 1'
#
loop_
_entity.id
_entity.type
_entity.pdbx_description
1 polymer ?
#
loop_
_entity_poly.entity_id
_entity_poly.type
_entity_poly.pdbx_seq_one_letter_code
_entity_poly.pdbx_strand_id
1 'polypeptide(L)'
;MSVVNKLDEEARNKTALYNEFKTQKGNMSKKDGANLAGKDLIDVLTPDVVKRTGGPDDDFIMTEHVTTVPLIIPRGQEEDFLKFCESMDQYVEPQSARKFEGMDDKDGNSLWRVVMFRSAIDAFKKACREKRFLVKDFEYSEEAYKKLKVNRANLDESVKRQHELVRGLY
;
A
#
# COMPACT_ATOMS: atom_id res chain seq x y z
N MET A 1 30.25 -17.80 -36.10
CA MET A 1 29.51 -16.55 -35.80
C MET A 1 30.45 -15.37 -35.96
N SER A 2 30.09 -14.40 -36.82
CA SER A 2 30.87 -13.17 -37.00
C SER A 2 30.86 -12.34 -35.72
N VAL A 3 31.94 -11.59 -35.47
CA VAL A 3 32.04 -10.61 -34.37
C VAL A 3 30.90 -9.60 -34.44
N VAL A 4 30.49 -9.22 -35.65
CA VAL A 4 29.36 -8.30 -35.91
C VAL A 4 28.05 -8.87 -35.35
N ASN A 5 27.77 -10.15 -35.59
CA ASN A 5 26.53 -10.78 -35.11
C ASN A 5 26.49 -10.86 -33.57
N LYS A 6 27.65 -11.08 -32.93
CA LYS A 6 27.73 -11.11 -31.47
C LYS A 6 27.48 -9.72 -30.86
N LEU A 7 28.01 -8.67 -31.47
CA LEU A 7 27.81 -7.29 -31.03
C LEU A 7 26.34 -6.86 -31.20
N ASP A 8 25.70 -7.24 -32.30
CA ASP A 8 24.27 -6.97 -32.54
C ASP A 8 23.37 -7.69 -31.53
N GLU A 9 23.66 -8.96 -31.25
CA GLU A 9 22.93 -9.75 -30.24
C GLU A 9 23.09 -9.15 -28.83
N GLU A 10 24.30 -8.74 -28.45
CA GLU A 10 24.56 -8.07 -27.18
C GLU A 10 23.81 -6.74 -27.07
N ALA A 11 23.78 -5.94 -28.14
CA ALA A 11 23.07 -4.67 -28.18
C ALA A 11 21.55 -4.86 -28.02
N ARG A 12 20.99 -5.87 -28.70
CA ARG A 12 19.58 -6.23 -28.59
C ARG A 12 19.21 -6.68 -27.18
N ASN A 13 20.05 -7.51 -26.55
CA ASN A 13 19.82 -8.00 -25.19
C ASN A 13 19.85 -6.87 -24.16
N LYS A 14 20.84 -5.96 -24.22
CA LYS A 14 20.92 -4.79 -23.33
C LYS A 14 19.71 -3.86 -23.50
N THR A 15 19.28 -3.62 -24.74
CA THR A 15 18.11 -2.79 -25.04
C THR A 15 16.82 -3.42 -24.51
N ALA A 16 16.67 -4.74 -24.63
CA ALA A 16 15.52 -5.47 -24.09
C ALA A 16 15.44 -5.35 -22.56
N LEU A 17 16.55 -5.58 -21.85
CA LEU A 17 16.63 -5.46 -20.38
C LEU A 17 16.33 -4.05 -19.88
N TYR A 18 16.84 -3.02 -20.56
CA TYR A 18 16.52 -1.63 -20.23
C TYR A 18 15.00 -1.37 -20.34
N ASN A 19 14.38 -1.80 -21.44
CA ASN A 19 12.94 -1.61 -21.65
C ASN A 19 12.09 -2.37 -20.63
N GLU A 20 12.53 -3.56 -20.21
CA GLU A 20 11.90 -4.34 -19.15
C GLU A 20 11.89 -3.57 -17.82
N PHE A 21 13.08 -3.17 -17.33
CA PHE A 21 13.17 -2.44 -16.06
C PHE A 21 12.47 -1.07 -16.11
N LYS A 22 12.52 -0.39 -17.25
CA LYS A 22 11.78 0.88 -17.46
C LYS A 22 10.28 0.66 -17.37
N THR A 23 9.76 -0.41 -17.98
CA THR A 23 8.34 -0.77 -17.90
C THR A 23 7.95 -1.11 -16.46
N GLN A 24 8.77 -1.89 -15.77
CA GLN A 24 8.55 -2.25 -14.37
C GLN A 24 8.47 -1.00 -13.48
N LYS A 25 9.41 -0.06 -13.62
CA LYS A 25 9.40 1.23 -12.91
C LYS A 25 8.16 2.05 -13.23
N GLY A 26 7.79 2.15 -14.51
CA GLY A 26 6.59 2.87 -14.94
C GLY A 26 5.29 2.30 -14.33
N ASN A 27 5.20 0.98 -14.18
CA ASN A 27 4.06 0.34 -13.53
C ASN A 27 3.99 0.63 -12.03
N MET A 28 5.12 0.76 -11.34
CA MET A 28 5.15 1.21 -9.94
C MET A 28 4.67 2.66 -9.81
N SER A 29 5.19 3.58 -10.62
CA SER A 29 4.81 5.00 -10.55
C SER A 29 3.32 5.25 -10.83
N LYS A 30 2.67 4.43 -11.68
CA LYS A 30 1.22 4.51 -11.91
C LYS A 30 0.41 4.18 -10.66
N LYS A 31 0.86 3.24 -9.84
CA LYS A 31 0.19 2.87 -8.58
C LYS A 31 0.32 3.97 -7.53
N ASP A 32 1.45 4.68 -7.51
CA ASP A 32 1.68 5.80 -6.57
C ASP A 32 0.70 6.98 -6.82
N GLY A 33 0.23 7.15 -8.06
CA GLY A 33 -0.69 8.22 -8.46
C GLY A 33 -2.19 7.91 -8.27
N ALA A 34 -2.56 6.71 -7.81
CA ALA A 34 -3.95 6.34 -7.59
C ALA A 34 -4.58 7.08 -6.38
N ASN A 35 -5.90 7.08 -6.27
CA ASN A 35 -6.58 7.47 -5.03
C ASN A 35 -6.43 6.38 -3.95
N LEU A 36 -6.88 6.63 -2.71
CA LEU A 36 -6.68 5.69 -1.59
C LEU A 36 -7.18 4.27 -1.92
N ALA A 37 -8.27 4.16 -2.69
CA ALA A 37 -8.82 2.87 -3.10
C ALA A 37 -7.82 2.05 -3.94
N GLY A 38 -7.15 2.70 -4.89
CA GLY A 38 -6.18 2.07 -5.80
C GLY A 38 -4.73 2.06 -5.31
N LYS A 39 -4.39 2.83 -4.27
CA LYS A 39 -3.04 2.83 -3.68
C LYS A 39 -2.75 1.55 -2.91
N ASP A 40 -1.47 1.20 -2.90
CA ASP A 40 -0.92 0.25 -1.94
C ASP A 40 -0.75 0.97 -0.60
N LEU A 41 -1.35 0.42 0.46
CA LEU A 41 -1.33 1.07 1.77
C LEU A 41 0.06 1.05 2.40
N ILE A 42 0.98 0.18 1.96
CA ILE A 42 2.36 0.18 2.44
C ILE A 42 3.10 1.50 2.10
N ASP A 43 2.66 2.20 1.06
CA ASP A 43 3.21 3.48 0.63
C ASP A 43 2.57 4.68 1.32
N VAL A 44 1.41 4.48 1.96
CA VAL A 44 0.64 5.52 2.65
C VAL A 44 0.88 5.43 4.15
N LEU A 45 0.82 4.21 4.70
CA LEU A 45 1.02 3.90 6.10
C LEU A 45 2.51 3.60 6.32
N THR A 46 3.31 4.66 6.29
CA THR A 46 4.75 4.59 6.51
C THR A 46 5.08 4.60 8.02
N PRO A 47 6.32 4.28 8.43
CA PRO A 47 6.71 4.29 9.85
C PRO A 47 6.56 5.65 10.54
N ASP A 48 6.60 6.76 9.78
CA ASP A 48 6.36 8.11 10.28
C ASP A 48 4.87 8.45 10.46
N VAL A 49 3.98 7.72 9.79
CA VAL A 49 2.53 7.92 9.85
C VAL A 49 1.89 7.04 10.92
N VAL A 50 2.37 5.80 11.04
CA VAL A 50 1.79 4.79 11.92
C VAL A 50 2.31 4.98 13.35
N LYS A 51 1.41 5.20 14.31
CA LYS A 51 1.81 5.23 15.72
C LYS A 51 2.15 3.82 16.21
N ARG A 52 3.37 3.69 16.76
CA ARG A 52 3.88 2.48 17.41
C ARG A 52 4.60 2.88 18.70
N THR A 53 3.82 3.16 19.73
CA THR A 53 4.32 3.47 21.07
C THR A 53 4.56 2.20 21.89
N GLY A 54 4.19 1.03 21.36
CA GLY A 54 4.23 -0.25 22.10
C GLY A 54 3.14 -0.32 23.17
N GLY A 55 2.15 0.54 23.07
CA GLY A 55 1.06 0.70 24.02
C GLY A 55 -0.31 0.46 23.39
N PRO A 56 -1.38 0.69 24.15
CA PRO A 56 -2.75 0.49 23.67
C PRO A 56 -3.14 1.44 22.52
N ASP A 57 -2.40 2.53 22.33
CA ASP A 57 -2.67 3.54 21.30
C ASP A 57 -2.04 3.21 19.93
N ASP A 58 -1.36 2.06 19.82
CA ASP A 58 -0.76 1.61 18.57
C ASP A 58 -1.82 1.51 17.46
N ASP A 59 -1.47 1.97 16.26
CA ASP A 59 -2.42 1.97 15.15
C ASP A 59 -2.64 0.56 14.59
N PHE A 60 -1.62 -0.30 14.63
CA PHE A 60 -1.69 -1.67 14.14
C PHE A 60 -1.37 -2.68 15.25
N ILE A 61 -2.41 -3.37 15.70
CA ILE A 61 -2.35 -4.51 16.61
C ILE A 61 -2.63 -5.76 15.79
N MET A 62 -1.74 -6.75 15.83
CA MET A 62 -1.92 -8.02 15.11
C MET A 62 -1.52 -9.16 16.03
N THR A 63 -2.49 -9.67 16.79
CA THR A 63 -2.32 -10.83 17.69
C THR A 63 -3.13 -12.01 17.17
N GLU A 64 -3.20 -13.11 17.91
CA GLU A 64 -3.99 -14.28 17.53
C GLU A 64 -5.51 -13.98 17.49
N HIS A 65 -5.99 -13.13 18.39
CA HIS A 65 -7.44 -12.90 18.56
C HIS A 65 -7.89 -11.51 18.13
N VAL A 66 -6.97 -10.54 18.07
CA VAL A 66 -7.27 -9.14 17.76
C VAL A 66 -6.46 -8.71 16.54
N THR A 67 -7.09 -7.94 15.67
CA THR A 67 -6.42 -7.33 14.52
C THR A 67 -6.89 -5.91 14.29
N THR A 68 -6.02 -5.08 13.73
CA THR A 68 -6.42 -3.82 13.10
C THR A 68 -6.86 -4.07 11.66
N VAL A 69 -7.95 -3.45 11.26
CA VAL A 69 -8.42 -3.41 9.87
C VAL A 69 -8.44 -1.96 9.38
N PRO A 70 -7.69 -1.62 8.31
CA PRO A 70 -7.81 -0.33 7.67
C PRO A 70 -8.97 -0.29 6.68
N LEU A 71 -9.57 0.89 6.55
CA LEU A 71 -10.69 1.11 5.66
C LEU A 71 -10.77 2.56 5.21
N ILE A 72 -11.41 2.76 4.07
CA ILE A 72 -11.57 4.06 3.43
C ILE A 72 -13.04 4.45 3.54
N ILE A 73 -13.27 5.64 4.09
CA ILE A 73 -14.59 6.20 4.31
C ILE A 73 -14.84 7.30 3.28
N PRO A 74 -15.93 7.23 2.50
CA PRO A 74 -16.26 8.28 1.56
C PRO A 74 -16.51 9.62 2.26
N ARG A 75 -16.20 10.71 1.55
CA ARG A 75 -16.44 12.07 2.02
C ARG A 75 -17.88 12.22 2.55
N GLY A 76 -18.02 12.77 3.75
CA GLY A 76 -19.31 13.05 4.37
C GLY A 76 -19.99 11.85 5.06
N GLN A 77 -19.35 10.68 5.09
CA GLN A 77 -19.87 9.50 5.80
C GLN A 77 -19.12 9.17 7.10
N GLU A 78 -18.23 10.06 7.56
CA GLU A 78 -17.41 9.84 8.76
C GLU A 78 -18.27 9.69 10.02
N GLU A 79 -19.30 10.52 10.19
CA GLU A 79 -20.21 10.45 11.33
C GLU A 79 -21.05 9.16 11.32
N ASP A 80 -21.55 8.77 10.15
CA ASP A 80 -22.30 7.52 9.96
C ASP A 80 -21.42 6.29 10.20
N PHE A 81 -20.14 6.38 9.84
CA PHE A 81 -19.15 5.35 10.10
C PHE A 81 -18.88 5.18 11.60
N LEU A 82 -18.71 6.27 12.34
CA LEU A 82 -18.52 6.22 13.80
C LEU A 82 -19.73 5.57 14.50
N LYS A 83 -20.95 5.99 14.15
CA LYS A 83 -22.19 5.36 14.67
C LYS A 83 -22.29 3.89 14.33
N PHE A 84 -21.84 3.51 13.12
CA PHE A 84 -21.80 2.10 12.71
C PHE A 84 -20.82 1.28 13.55
N CYS A 85 -19.62 1.80 13.82
CA CYS A 85 -18.65 1.13 14.68
C CYS A 85 -19.19 0.93 16.09
N GLU A 86 -19.86 1.94 16.66
CA GLU A 86 -20.51 1.85 17.98
C GLU A 86 -21.61 0.78 18.01
N SER A 87 -22.37 0.59 16.92
CA SER A 87 -23.40 -0.46 16.84
C SER A 87 -22.86 -1.89 16.67
N MET A 88 -21.56 -2.04 16.45
CA MET A 88 -20.86 -3.32 16.24
C MET A 88 -20.06 -3.75 17.49
N ASP A 89 -20.44 -3.25 18.66
CA ASP A 89 -19.79 -3.42 19.96
C ASP A 89 -19.42 -4.86 20.36
N GLN A 90 -20.20 -5.86 19.91
CA GLN A 90 -19.90 -7.28 20.14
C GLN A 90 -18.63 -7.77 19.44
N TYR A 91 -18.13 -6.99 18.48
CA TYR A 91 -17.11 -7.41 17.52
C TYR A 91 -15.97 -6.41 17.37
N VAL A 92 -16.28 -5.12 17.55
CA VAL A 92 -15.39 -3.98 17.42
C VAL A 92 -15.09 -3.43 18.80
N GLU A 93 -13.81 -3.21 19.08
CA GLU A 93 -13.42 -2.57 20.33
C GLU A 93 -13.98 -1.14 20.36
N PRO A 94 -14.73 -0.74 21.40
CA PRO A 94 -15.31 0.60 21.49
C PRO A 94 -14.24 1.68 21.34
N GLN A 95 -14.56 2.75 20.62
CA GLN A 95 -13.66 3.89 20.38
C GLN A 95 -12.33 3.53 19.68
N SER A 96 -12.20 2.33 19.11
CA SER A 96 -11.02 1.94 18.34
C SER A 96 -10.98 2.52 16.93
N ALA A 97 -12.09 3.09 16.45
CA ALA A 97 -12.15 3.75 15.15
C ALA A 97 -11.34 5.05 15.19
N ARG A 98 -10.27 5.13 14.38
CA ARG A 98 -9.39 6.31 14.34
C ARG A 98 -9.04 6.68 12.90
N LYS A 99 -9.08 7.98 12.60
CA LYS A 99 -8.66 8.57 11.33
C LYS A 99 -7.14 8.74 11.31
N PHE A 100 -6.53 8.48 10.15
CA PHE A 100 -5.17 8.93 9.86
C PHE A 100 -5.24 10.37 9.36
N GLU A 101 -4.86 11.32 10.20
CA GLU A 101 -4.92 12.75 9.89
C GLU A 101 -4.03 13.11 8.69
N GLY A 102 -4.52 14.02 7.85
CA GLY A 102 -3.78 14.51 6.68
C GLY A 102 -3.67 13.52 5.51
N MET A 103 -4.39 12.39 5.56
CA MET A 103 -4.34 11.34 4.54
C MET A 103 -5.56 11.32 3.60
N ASP A 104 -6.37 12.37 3.58
CA ASP A 104 -7.54 12.44 2.72
C ASP A 104 -7.10 12.51 1.25
N ASP A 105 -7.77 11.73 0.37
CA ASP A 105 -7.47 11.80 -1.06
C ASP A 105 -8.15 13.01 -1.74
N LYS A 106 -7.87 13.17 -3.04
CA LYS A 106 -8.43 14.26 -3.85
C LYS A 106 -9.95 14.25 -3.95
N ASP A 107 -10.56 13.08 -3.78
CA ASP A 107 -12.02 12.91 -3.81
C ASP A 107 -12.62 13.20 -2.41
N GLY A 108 -11.78 13.42 -1.40
CA GLY A 108 -12.14 13.68 -0.01
C GLY A 108 -12.44 12.41 0.79
N ASN A 109 -12.02 11.24 0.29
CA ASN A 109 -12.12 10.02 1.07
C ASN A 109 -11.05 10.02 2.16
N SER A 110 -11.41 9.55 3.35
CA SER A 110 -10.50 9.48 4.49
C SER A 110 -10.08 8.05 4.80
N LEU A 111 -8.83 7.89 5.26
CA LEU A 111 -8.29 6.60 5.70
C LEU A 111 -8.46 6.43 7.22
N TRP A 112 -9.05 5.31 7.60
CA TRP A 112 -9.33 4.95 8.98
C TRP A 112 -8.75 3.60 9.33
N ARG A 113 -8.64 3.35 10.64
CA ARG A 113 -8.40 2.02 11.21
C ARG A 113 -9.41 1.71 12.29
N VAL A 114 -9.70 0.42 12.47
CA VAL A 114 -10.54 -0.13 13.54
C VAL A 114 -9.84 -1.33 14.14
N VAL A 115 -9.88 -1.47 15.46
CA VAL A 115 -9.37 -2.64 16.17
C VAL A 115 -10.55 -3.55 16.49
N MET A 116 -10.43 -4.82 16.15
CA MET A 116 -11.54 -5.77 16.28
C MET A 116 -11.06 -7.19 16.49
N PHE A 117 -11.96 -8.06 16.92
CA PHE A 117 -11.67 -9.49 17.01
C PHE A 117 -11.54 -10.10 15.61
N ARG A 118 -10.56 -10.98 15.43
CA ARG A 118 -10.32 -11.65 14.14
C ARG A 118 -11.53 -12.46 13.66
N SER A 119 -12.24 -13.09 14.59
CA SER A 119 -13.46 -13.87 14.31
C SER A 119 -14.57 -13.04 13.65
N ALA A 120 -14.53 -11.71 13.78
CA ALA A 120 -15.58 -10.83 13.28
C ALA A 120 -15.26 -10.14 11.95
N ILE A 121 -14.05 -10.33 11.40
CA ILE A 121 -13.58 -9.63 10.19
C ILE A 121 -14.56 -9.81 9.03
N ASP A 122 -15.03 -11.04 8.79
CA ASP A 122 -15.90 -11.34 7.65
C ASP A 122 -17.28 -10.69 7.78
N ALA A 123 -17.85 -10.71 8.99
CA ALA A 123 -19.11 -10.04 9.28
C ALA A 123 -18.98 -8.51 9.12
N PHE A 124 -17.88 -7.94 9.62
CA PHE A 124 -17.58 -6.51 9.49
C PHE A 124 -17.40 -6.10 8.03
N LYS A 125 -16.61 -6.83 7.24
CA LYS A 125 -16.44 -6.59 5.80
C LYS A 125 -17.76 -6.62 5.05
N LYS A 126 -18.63 -7.58 5.36
CA LYS A 126 -19.97 -7.67 4.77
C LYS A 126 -20.81 -6.44 5.10
N ALA A 127 -20.87 -6.03 6.37
CA ALA A 127 -21.62 -4.87 6.81
C ALA A 127 -21.07 -3.54 6.24
N CYS A 128 -19.74 -3.38 6.16
CA CYS A 128 -19.09 -2.25 5.51
C CYS A 128 -19.48 -2.13 4.04
N ARG A 129 -19.57 -3.25 3.31
CA ARG A 129 -19.94 -3.25 1.90
C ARG A 129 -21.34 -2.69 1.67
N GLU A 130 -22.29 -3.00 2.54
CA GLU A 130 -23.67 -2.48 2.47
C GLU A 130 -23.72 -0.95 2.64
N LYS A 131 -22.80 -0.40 3.43
CA LYS A 131 -22.64 1.05 3.66
C LYS A 131 -21.67 1.73 2.69
N ARG A 132 -21.09 1.00 1.73
CA ARG A 132 -20.07 1.48 0.79
C ARG A 132 -18.76 1.93 1.44
N PHE A 133 -18.47 1.44 2.64
CA PHE A 133 -17.15 1.58 3.26
C PHE A 133 -16.20 0.57 2.62
N LEU A 134 -15.02 1.03 2.21
CA LEU A 134 -14.05 0.18 1.51
C LEU A 134 -13.02 -0.35 2.50
N VAL A 135 -13.18 -1.60 2.90
CA VAL A 135 -12.19 -2.31 3.72
C VAL A 135 -10.99 -2.72 2.88
N LYS A 136 -9.78 -2.50 3.41
CA LYS A 136 -8.52 -2.85 2.74
C LYS A 136 -7.85 -4.02 3.46
N ASP A 137 -7.55 -5.07 2.70
CA ASP A 137 -6.71 -6.16 3.19
C ASP A 137 -5.26 -5.68 3.28
N PHE A 138 -4.78 -5.45 4.50
CA PHE A 138 -3.45 -4.91 4.74
C PHE A 138 -2.93 -5.34 6.11
N GLU A 139 -1.71 -5.86 6.12
CA GLU A 139 -0.96 -6.15 7.33
C GLU A 139 0.25 -5.23 7.40
N TYR A 140 0.30 -4.41 8.44
CA TYR A 140 1.39 -3.45 8.60
C TYR A 140 2.71 -4.16 8.99
N SER A 141 3.76 -3.91 8.21
CA SER A 141 5.10 -4.39 8.52
C SER A 141 6.16 -3.38 8.07
N GLU A 142 6.94 -2.89 9.03
CA GLU A 142 8.10 -2.04 8.75
C GLU A 142 9.18 -2.76 7.94
N GLU A 143 9.34 -4.07 8.17
CA GLU A 143 10.28 -4.87 7.39
C GLU A 143 9.83 -4.96 5.94
N ALA A 144 8.53 -5.18 5.70
CA ALA A 144 7.97 -5.16 4.35
C ALA A 144 8.16 -3.78 3.70
N TYR A 145 7.94 -2.69 4.43
CA TYR A 145 8.18 -1.33 3.94
C TYR A 145 9.64 -1.09 3.57
N LYS A 146 10.58 -1.49 4.44
CA LYS A 146 12.02 -1.39 4.19
C LYS A 146 12.44 -2.22 2.98
N LYS A 147 11.94 -3.45 2.85
CA LYS A 147 12.16 -4.30 1.67
C LYS A 147 11.64 -3.64 0.40
N LEU A 148 10.45 -3.04 0.44
CA LEU A 148 9.90 -2.31 -0.71
C LEU A 148 10.78 -1.13 -1.12
N LYS A 149 11.24 -0.31 -0.14
CA LYS A 149 12.17 0.80 -0.38
C LYS A 149 13.48 0.34 -1.02
N VAL A 150 14.08 -0.72 -0.50
CA VAL A 150 15.31 -1.31 -1.06
C VAL A 150 15.07 -1.83 -2.48
N ASN A 151 13.96 -2.56 -2.70
CA ASN A 151 13.62 -3.06 -4.03
C ASN A 151 13.43 -1.94 -5.06
N ARG A 152 12.78 -0.83 -4.67
CA ARG A 152 12.63 0.36 -5.53
C ARG A 152 13.99 1.02 -5.83
N ALA A 153 14.86 1.15 -4.85
CA ALA A 153 16.21 1.69 -5.05
C ALA A 153 17.05 0.81 -5.99
N ASN A 154 17.02 -0.51 -5.79
CA ASN A 154 17.71 -1.47 -6.65
C ASN A 154 17.18 -1.44 -8.10
N LEU A 155 15.86 -1.30 -8.26
CA LEU A 155 15.25 -1.15 -9.59
C LEU A 155 15.70 0.16 -10.26
N ASP A 156 15.74 1.27 -9.52
CA ASP A 156 16.21 2.55 -10.03
C ASP A 156 17.68 2.50 -10.46
N GLU A 157 18.53 1.86 -9.67
CA GLU A 157 19.92 1.62 -10.02
C GLU A 157 20.04 0.73 -11.26
N SER A 158 19.24 -0.34 -11.35
CA SER A 158 19.21 -1.25 -12.50
C SER A 158 18.78 -0.53 -13.78
N VAL A 159 17.75 0.31 -13.72
CA VAL A 159 17.32 1.15 -14.85
C VAL A 159 18.46 2.08 -15.29
N LYS A 160 19.10 2.77 -14.34
CA LYS A 160 20.19 3.71 -14.63
C LYS A 160 21.40 2.99 -15.26
N ARG A 161 21.82 1.87 -14.69
CA ARG A 161 22.93 1.06 -15.18
C ARG A 161 22.66 0.53 -16.59
N GLN A 162 21.48 -0.03 -16.83
CA GLN A 162 21.13 -0.52 -18.18
C GLN A 162 21.03 0.62 -19.19
N HIS A 163 20.53 1.78 -18.78
CA HIS A 163 20.50 2.97 -19.63
C HIS A 163 21.90 3.44 -20.05
N GLU A 164 22.86 3.46 -19.12
CA GLU A 164 24.28 3.78 -19.42
C GLU A 164 24.91 2.77 -20.38
N LEU A 165 24.64 1.47 -20.17
CA LEU A 165 25.13 0.42 -21.06
C LEU A 165 24.56 0.53 -22.48
N VAL A 166 23.27 0.85 -22.61
CA VAL A 166 22.63 1.07 -23.93
C VAL A 166 23.19 2.32 -24.61
N ARG A 167 23.41 3.40 -23.85
CA ARG A 167 24.01 4.62 -24.39
C ARG A 167 25.42 4.41 -24.92
N GLY A 168 26.23 3.57 -24.26
CA GLY A 168 27.60 3.27 -24.70
C GLY A 168 27.73 2.37 -25.93
N LEU A 169 26.60 1.87 -26.48
CA LEU A 169 26.58 1.11 -27.74
C LEU A 169 26.53 2.01 -28.99
N TYR A 170 26.18 3.29 -28.81
CA TYR A 170 26.08 4.31 -29.86
C TYR A 170 27.19 5.36 -29.68
#